data_AF-A0A951MFC8-F1
#
_entry.id   AF-A0A951MFC8-F1
#
_cell.length_a   1.000
_cell.length_b   1.000
_cell.length_c   1.000
_cell.angle_alpha   90.00
_cell.angle_beta   90.00
_cell.angle_gamma   90.00
#
_symmetry.space_group_name_H-M   'P 1'
#
loop_
_entity.id
_entity.type
_entity.pdbx_description
1 polymer ?
#
loop_
_entity_poly.entity_id
_entity_poly.type
_entity_poly.pdbx_seq_one_letter_code
_entity_poly.pdbx_strand_id
1 'polypeptide(L)' 'MEVIFILIAISLILAGSFLFLFFRAMKGGQFEDSHTPAIRILFENKQSNNSKKVPTPKSK' A
#
# COMPACT_ATOMS: atom_id res chain seq x y z
N MET A 1 19.06 -34.35 -23.77
CA MET A 1 18.28 -33.27 -24.42
C MET A 1 16.88 -33.12 -23.84
N GLU A 2 16.26 -34.17 -23.30
CA GLU A 2 14.90 -34.11 -22.75
C GLU A 2 14.76 -33.21 -21.49
N VAL A 3 15.79 -33.19 -20.65
CA VAL A 3 15.84 -32.39 -19.41
C VAL A 3 15.65 -30.88 -19.66
N ILE A 4 16.08 -30.36 -20.83
CA ILE A 4 15.92 -28.94 -21.15
C ILE A 4 14.45 -28.54 -21.24
N PHE A 5 13.58 -29.42 -21.77
CA PHE A 5 12.16 -29.14 -21.93
C PHE A 5 11.44 -29.08 -20.57
N ILE A 6 11.83 -29.96 -19.64
CA ILE A 6 11.32 -29.96 -18.26
C ILE A 6 11.75 -28.67 -17.53
N LEU A 7 13.01 -28.25 -17.67
CA LEU A 7 13.49 -27.00 -17.09
C LEU A 7 12.76 -25.78 -17.64
N ILE A 8 12.51 -25.74 -18.95
CA ILE A 8 11.77 -24.65 -19.59
C ILE A 8 10.34 -24.57 -19.04
N ALA A 9 9.66 -25.72 -18.91
CA ALA A 9 8.30 -25.75 -18.36
C ALA A 9 8.24 -25.25 -16.91
N ILE A 10 9.16 -25.71 -16.05
CA ILE A 10 9.24 -25.27 -14.66
C ILE A 10 9.55 -23.77 -14.58
N SER A 11 10.48 -23.28 -15.40
CA SER A 11 10.83 -21.85 -15.46
C SER A 11 9.65 -20.98 -15.88
N LEU A 12 8.88 -21.41 -16.89
CA LEU A 12 7.67 -20.72 -17.34
C LEU A 12 6.61 -20.64 -16.25
N ILE A 13 6.37 -21.74 -15.52
CA ILE A 13 5.42 -21.77 -14.40
C ILE A 13 5.89 -20.82 -13.30
N LEU A 14 7.17 -20.87 -12.94
CA LEU A 14 7.75 -20.01 -11.92
C LEU A 14 7.60 -18.53 -12.32
N ALA A 15 8.04 -18.15 -13.52
CA ALA A 15 7.92 -16.80 -14.05
C ALA A 15 6.46 -16.31 -14.12
N GLY A 16 5.55 -17.17 -14.60
CA GLY A 16 4.13 -16.87 -14.67
C GLY A 16 3.51 -16.66 -13.29
N SER A 17 3.89 -17.47 -12.30
CA SER A 17 3.42 -17.34 -10.92
C SER A 17 3.88 -16.03 -10.27
N PHE A 18 5.15 -15.65 -10.47
CA PHE A 18 5.68 -14.38 -9.99
C PHE A 18 4.98 -13.20 -10.65
N LEU A 19 4.74 -13.26 -11.96
CA LEU A 19 4.03 -12.23 -12.69
C LEU A 19 2.58 -12.07 -12.22
N PHE A 20 1.87 -13.19 -12.00
CA PHE A 20 0.51 -13.18 -11.46
C PHE A 20 0.46 -12.55 -10.07
N LEU A 21 1.36 -12.96 -9.17
CA LEU A 21 1.45 -12.40 -7.82
C LEU A 21 1.79 -10.91 -7.84
N PHE A 22 2.66 -10.48 -8.75
CA PHE A 22 3.01 -9.07 -8.95
C PHE A 22 1.77 -8.22 -9.29
N PHE A 23 0.98 -8.63 -10.28
CA PHE A 23 -0.25 -7.91 -10.62
C PHE A 23 -1.29 -7.96 -9.49
N ARG A 24 -1.40 -9.07 -8.77
CA ARG A 24 -2.27 -9.17 -7.59
C ARG A 24 -1.87 -8.18 -6.50
N ALA A 25 -0.56 -8.04 -6.24
CA ALA A 25 -0.03 -7.12 -5.24
C ALA A 25 -0.24 -5.65 -5.64
N MET A 26 -0.01 -5.29 -6.91
CA MET A 26 -0.25 -3.93 -7.39
C MET A 26 -1.72 -3.50 -7.26
N LYS A 27 -2.66 -4.44 -7.43
CA LYS A 27 -4.10 -4.17 -7.23
C LYS A 27 -4.51 -4.02 -5.76
N GLY A 28 -3.64 -4.35 -4.81
CA GLY A 28 -3.93 -4.37 -3.37
C GLY A 28 -4.02 -3.00 -2.70
N GLY A 29 -4.11 -1.90 -3.44
CA GLY A 29 -4.29 -0.56 -2.84
C GLY A 29 -3.08 -0.05 -2.05
N GLN A 30 -1.88 -0.57 -2.28
CA GLN A 30 -0.65 -0.10 -1.62
C GLN A 30 -0.34 1.39 -1.90
N PHE A 31 -0.96 1.98 -2.92
CA PHE A 31 -0.76 3.36 -3.35
C PHE A 31 -1.80 4.34 -2.79
N GLU A 32 -2.76 3.88 -1.98
CA GLU A 32 -3.82 4.72 -1.42
C GLU A 32 -3.31 5.69 -0.34
N ASP A 33 -2.13 5.42 0.25
CA ASP A 33 -1.48 6.34 1.20
C ASP A 33 -0.63 7.40 0.48
N SER A 34 -1.27 8.13 -0.43
CA SER A 34 -0.66 9.25 -1.17
C SER A 34 -0.52 10.53 -0.32
N HIS A 35 -1.06 10.54 0.90
CA HIS A 35 -1.01 11.68 1.80
C HIS A 35 -0.19 11.35 3.04
N THR A 36 1.09 11.68 2.95
CA THR A 36 2.08 11.44 3.99
C THR A 36 1.65 12.12 5.31
N PRO A 37 1.84 11.46 6.47
CA PRO A 37 1.43 12.00 7.77
C PRO A 37 1.96 13.42 8.05
N ALA A 38 3.18 13.74 7.58
CA ALA A 38 3.78 15.05 7.74
C ALA A 38 2.93 16.17 7.10
N ILE A 39 2.40 15.96 5.89
CA ILE A 39 1.63 16.96 5.16
C ILE A 39 0.27 17.18 5.83
N ARG A 40 -0.36 16.11 6.32
CA ARG A 40 -1.63 16.16 7.05
C ARG A 40 -1.54 17.09 8.26
N ILE A 41 -0.48 16.98 9.05
CA ILE A 41 -0.28 17.74 10.29
C ILE A 41 -0.04 19.24 10.02
N LEU A 42 0.58 19.61 8.88
CA LEU A 42 0.74 21.01 8.48
C LEU A 42 -0.60 21.70 8.18
N PHE A 43 -1.55 20.97 7.60
CA PHE A 43 -2.87 21.53 7.24
C PHE A 43 -3.91 21.41 8.37
N GLU A 44 -3.77 20.42 9.26
CA GLU A 44 -4.63 20.24 10.43
C GLU A 44 -4.54 21.43 11.40
N ASN A 45 -3.34 22.01 11.57
CA ASN A 45 -3.14 23.23 12.36
C ASN A 45 -3.77 24.49 11.74
N LYS A 46 -4.04 24.50 10.44
CA LYS A 46 -4.69 25.65 9.78
C LYS A 46 -6.21 25.65 10.00
N GLN A 47 -6.83 24.48 10.13
CA GLN A 47 -8.28 24.35 10.22
C GLN A 47 -8.83 24.52 11.64
N SER A 48 -8.01 24.29 12.67
CA SER A 48 -8.40 24.48 14.09
C SER A 48 -8.58 25.95 14.51
N ASN A 49 -8.06 26.91 13.74
CA ASN A 49 -8.19 28.34 14.04
C ASN A 49 -9.56 28.96 13.65
N ASN A 50 -10.44 28.20 12.99
CA ASN A 50 -11.80 28.66 12.62
C ASN A 50 -12.94 27.95 13.34
N SER A 51 -12.67 27.05 14.29
CA SER A 51 -13.71 26.49 15.14
C SER A 51 -13.19 26.19 16.54
N LYS A 52 -13.29 27.18 17.43
CA LYS A 52 -13.44 26.90 18.85
C LYS A 52 -14.69 26.01 19.01
N LYS A 53 -14.50 24.71 19.23
CA LYS A 53 -15.21 23.94 20.26
C LYS A 53 -14.34 22.78 20.74
N VAL A 54 -13.66 23.02 21.86
CA VAL A 54 -13.25 21.95 22.78
C VAL A 54 -14.53 21.39 23.42
N PRO A 55 -14.68 20.06 23.53
CA PRO A 55 -14.63 19.47 24.86
C PRO A 55 -13.75 18.22 24.92
N THR A 56 -12.96 18.17 25.99
CA THR A 56 -12.17 17.03 26.46
C THR A 56 -13.06 15.84 26.86
N PRO A 57 -12.55 14.59 26.83
CA PRO A 57 -12.91 13.59 27.81
C PRO A 57 -11.77 13.43 28.82
N LYS A 58 -12.15 13.51 30.09
CA LYS A 58 -11.30 13.41 31.29
C LYS A 58 -10.56 12.07 31.35
N SER A 59 -9.33 12.16 31.86
CA SER A 59 -8.68 11.11 32.64
C SER A 59 -9.64 10.53 33.69
N LYS A 60 -9.83 9.21 33.63
CA LYS A 60 -10.01 8.31 34.76
C LYS A 60 -9.19 7.06 34.46
#